data_AF-J4KCN7-F1
#
_entry.id   AF-J4KCN7-F1
#
_cell.length_a   1.000
_cell.length_b   1.000
_cell.length_c   1.000
_cell.angle_alpha   90.00
_cell.angle_beta   90.00
_cell.angle_gamma   90.00
#
_symmetry.space_group_name_H-M   'P 1'
#
loop_
_entity.id
_entity.type
_entity.pdbx_description
1 polymer ?
#
loop_
_entity_poly.entity_id
_entity_poly.type
_entity_poly.pdbx_seq_one_letter_code
_entity_poly.pdbx_strand_id
1 'polypeptide(L)'
;MDEYTPCKKPDPTAREAIGNVMRILRTQRKKPNKYNARKTVMCGHVFDSKREAEIYLDLLSRKQHGEIIRIGLQPSYTLLAGFKDNTGKNQKPITYTADFFVTYADGRNEVIEVKGVRTRDYQLRKKLFLHMMRETDIIFREVR
;
A
#
# COMPACT_ATOMS: atom_id res chain seq x y z
N MET A 1 -45.14 -21.45 40.31
CA MET A 1 -43.91 -21.45 39.48
C MET A 1 -44.35 -20.96 38.13
N ASP A 2 -44.25 -19.65 37.88
CA ASP A 2 -44.71 -19.08 36.61
C ASP A 2 -43.72 -19.46 35.50
N GLU A 3 -44.23 -20.17 34.50
CA GLU A 3 -43.47 -20.74 33.40
C GLU A 3 -43.03 -19.61 32.45
N TYR A 4 -41.73 -19.29 32.47
CA TYR A 4 -41.16 -18.25 31.61
C TYR A 4 -41.38 -18.59 30.13
N THR A 5 -42.22 -17.81 29.46
CA THR A 5 -42.46 -17.94 28.01
C THR A 5 -41.64 -16.89 27.26
N PRO A 6 -40.60 -17.27 26.48
CA PRO A 6 -39.76 -16.30 25.79
C PRO A 6 -40.55 -15.52 24.73
N CYS A 7 -40.50 -14.19 24.80
CA CYS A 7 -41.17 -13.32 23.83
C CYS A 7 -40.50 -13.45 22.46
N LYS A 8 -41.25 -13.89 21.43
CA LYS A 8 -40.74 -14.14 20.07
C LYS A 8 -40.49 -12.88 19.23
N LYS A 9 -40.70 -11.68 19.79
CA LYS A 9 -40.51 -10.41 19.06
C LYS A 9 -39.08 -9.91 19.28
N PRO A 10 -38.31 -9.62 18.23
CA PRO A 10 -36.98 -9.05 18.39
C PRO A 10 -37.10 -7.67 19.05
N ASP A 11 -36.55 -7.52 20.25
CA ASP A 11 -36.49 -6.25 20.96
C ASP A 11 -35.50 -5.31 20.22
N PRO A 12 -35.98 -4.19 19.64
CA PRO A 12 -35.13 -3.26 18.92
C PRO A 12 -34.02 -2.68 19.81
N THR A 13 -34.30 -2.50 21.11
CA THR A 13 -33.38 -1.97 22.11
C THR A 13 -32.23 -2.94 22.36
N ALA A 14 -32.55 -4.24 22.47
CA ALA A 14 -31.53 -5.29 22.60
C ALA A 14 -30.66 -5.37 21.34
N ARG A 15 -31.24 -5.19 20.15
CA ARG A 15 -30.51 -5.22 18.88
C ARG A 15 -29.55 -4.03 18.73
N GLU A 16 -29.97 -2.84 19.14
CA GLU A 16 -29.12 -1.64 19.17
C GLU A 16 -28.00 -1.75 20.22
N ALA A 17 -28.31 -2.25 21.41
CA ALA A 17 -27.34 -2.50 22.46
C ALA A 17 -26.27 -3.50 22.00
N ILE A 18 -26.68 -4.63 21.40
CA ILE A 18 -25.77 -5.62 20.80
C ILE A 18 -24.92 -4.98 19.69
N GLY A 19 -25.52 -4.16 18.82
CA GLY A 19 -24.82 -3.46 17.76
C GLY A 19 -23.75 -2.49 18.28
N ASN A 20 -24.08 -1.74 19.34
CA ASN A 20 -23.16 -0.79 19.98
C ASN A 20 -22.02 -1.52 20.71
N VAL A 21 -22.33 -2.58 21.46
CA VAL A 21 -21.31 -3.45 22.11
C VAL A 21 -20.38 -4.07 21.06
N MET A 22 -20.92 -4.60 19.96
CA MET A 22 -20.13 -5.15 18.86
C MET A 22 -19.25 -4.10 18.17
N ARG A 23 -19.72 -2.85 18.07
CA ARG A 23 -18.93 -1.73 17.54
C ARG A 23 -17.77 -1.38 18.47
N ILE A 24 -18.01 -1.31 19.78
CA ILE A 24 -17.00 -1.05 20.82
C ILE A 24 -15.94 -2.16 20.84
N LEU A 25 -16.36 -3.43 20.79
CA LEU A 25 -15.43 -4.57 20.76
C LEU A 25 -14.56 -4.59 19.49
N ARG A 26 -15.08 -4.13 18.34
CA ARG A 26 -14.33 -4.01 17.08
C ARG A 26 -13.32 -2.86 17.10
N THR A 27 -13.64 -1.73 17.72
CA THR A 27 -12.71 -0.58 17.82
C THR A 27 -11.57 -0.83 18.82
N GLN A 28 -11.82 -1.56 19.91
CA GLN A 28 -10.79 -1.87 20.91
C GLN A 28 -9.74 -2.90 20.44
N ARG A 29 -9.98 -3.59 19.32
CA ARG A 29 -9.08 -4.63 18.76
C ARG A 29 -8.51 -4.27 17.40
N LYS A 30 -8.11 -3.00 17.17
CA LYS A 30 -7.16 -2.74 16.07
C LYS A 30 -5.82 -3.33 16.44
N LYS A 31 -5.60 -4.61 16.08
CA LYS A 31 -4.28 -5.23 16.11
C LYS A 31 -3.32 -4.27 15.40
N PRO A 32 -2.15 -3.97 15.98
CA PRO A 32 -1.15 -3.24 15.24
C PRO A 32 -0.88 -4.00 13.94
N ASN A 33 -0.64 -3.27 12.85
CA ASN A 33 -0.32 -3.94 11.59
C ASN A 33 0.85 -4.90 11.80
N LYS A 34 0.93 -5.93 10.96
CA LYS A 34 1.94 -7.01 11.06
C LYS A 34 3.39 -6.50 11.20
N TYR A 35 3.65 -5.26 10.77
CA TYR A 35 4.97 -4.62 10.75
C TYR A 35 5.10 -3.41 11.69
N ASN A 36 4.13 -3.14 12.57
CA ASN A 36 4.07 -1.95 13.44
C ASN A 36 4.28 -0.59 12.74
N ALA A 37 4.10 -0.52 11.40
CA ALA A 37 4.26 0.70 10.64
C ALA A 37 3.11 1.68 10.95
N ARG A 38 3.47 2.95 11.18
CA ARG A 38 2.48 4.01 11.39
C ARG A 38 2.34 4.80 10.11
N LYS A 39 1.09 4.90 9.62
CA LYS A 39 0.79 5.81 8.51
C LYS A 39 1.14 7.22 8.94
N THR A 40 1.85 7.95 8.08
CA THR A 40 2.36 9.28 8.40
C THR A 40 1.85 10.24 7.33
N VAL A 41 1.25 11.35 7.75
CA VAL A 41 0.86 12.42 6.84
C VAL A 41 1.99 13.43 6.81
N MET A 42 2.62 13.63 5.66
CA MET A 42 3.66 14.64 5.46
C MET A 42 3.39 15.42 4.18
N CYS A 43 3.45 16.75 4.27
CA CYS A 43 3.24 17.66 3.14
C CYS A 43 1.95 17.36 2.34
N GLY A 44 0.86 16.96 3.03
CA GLY A 44 -0.42 16.63 2.40
C GLY A 44 -0.53 15.20 1.83
N HIS A 45 0.54 14.39 1.88
CA HIS A 45 0.54 13.01 1.40
C HIS A 45 0.52 12.01 2.55
N VAL A 46 -0.19 10.90 2.35
CA VAL A 46 -0.27 9.79 3.30
C VAL A 46 0.72 8.71 2.90
N PHE A 47 1.69 8.43 3.76
CA PHE A 47 2.67 7.36 3.58
C PHE A 47 2.31 6.14 4.42
N ASP A 48 2.66 4.95 3.95
CA ASP A 48 2.39 3.69 4.66
C ASP A 48 3.41 3.43 5.77
N SER A 49 4.57 4.10 5.72
CA SER A 49 5.59 4.06 6.76
C SER A 49 6.26 5.41 7.05
N LYS A 50 6.85 5.54 8.24
CA LYS A 50 7.69 6.69 8.61
C LYS A 50 8.91 6.82 7.69
N ARG A 51 9.46 5.69 7.25
CA ARG A 51 10.65 5.65 6.39
C ARG A 51 10.36 6.23 5.01
N GLU A 52 9.23 5.88 4.41
CA GLU A 52 8.78 6.50 3.15
C GLU A 52 8.67 8.02 3.28
N ALA A 53 8.10 8.50 4.39
CA ALA A 53 7.97 9.92 4.64
C ALA A 53 9.33 10.63 4.79
N GLU A 54 10.32 10.00 5.43
CA GLU A 54 11.69 10.53 5.53
C GLU A 54 12.37 10.61 4.16
N ILE A 55 12.23 9.56 3.33
CA ILE A 55 12.77 9.56 1.95
C ILE A 55 12.09 10.64 1.12
N TYR A 56 10.78 10.83 1.27
CA TYR A 56 10.08 11.90 0.56
C TYR A 56 10.60 13.30 0.91
N LEU A 57 10.89 13.56 2.19
CA LEU A 57 11.48 14.83 2.62
C LEU A 57 12.88 15.05 2.04
N ASP A 58 13.71 14.00 1.98
CA ASP A 58 15.01 14.07 1.32
C ASP A 58 14.88 14.41 -0.18
N LEU A 59 13.97 13.73 -0.89
CA LEU A 59 13.70 14.00 -2.29
C LEU A 59 13.19 15.45 -2.50
N LEU A 60 12.34 15.96 -1.62
CA LEU A 60 11.89 17.36 -1.67
C LEU A 60 13.03 18.35 -1.46
N SER A 61 13.92 18.07 -0.50
CA SER A 61 15.12 18.90 -0.27
C SER A 61 16.00 18.94 -1.52
N ARG A 62 16.29 17.77 -2.13
CA ARG A 62 17.09 17.69 -3.36
C ARG A 62 16.42 18.36 -4.56
N LYS A 63 15.08 18.31 -4.62
CA LYS A 63 14.30 19.09 -5.60
C LYS A 63 14.46 20.59 -5.39
N GLN A 64 14.44 21.07 -4.15
CA GLN A 64 14.67 22.48 -3.83
C GLN A 64 16.08 22.96 -4.23
N HIS A 65 17.08 22.09 -4.15
CA HIS A 65 18.46 22.37 -4.58
C HIS A 65 18.67 22.22 -6.11
N GLY A 66 17.61 21.88 -6.87
CA GLY A 66 17.68 21.77 -8.32
C GLY A 66 18.24 20.45 -8.84
N GLU A 67 18.54 19.47 -7.99
CA GLU A 67 19.02 18.14 -8.43
C GLU A 67 17.90 17.29 -9.05
N ILE A 68 16.66 17.50 -8.59
CA ILE A 68 15.49 16.74 -9.02
C ILE A 68 14.53 17.70 -9.73
N ILE A 69 14.08 17.30 -10.92
CA ILE A 69 13.07 18.03 -11.70
C ILE A 69 11.67 17.59 -11.25
N ARG A 70 11.44 16.28 -11.15
CA ARG A 70 10.11 15.71 -10.90
C ARG A 70 10.15 14.58 -9.89
N ILE A 71 9.15 14.56 -9.03
CA ILE A 71 8.85 13.46 -8.11
C ILE A 71 7.40 13.03 -8.40
N GLY A 72 7.21 11.76 -8.77
CA GLY A 72 5.92 11.09 -8.86
C GLY A 72 5.75 10.15 -7.68
N LEU A 73 4.56 10.15 -7.08
CA LEU A 73 4.22 9.28 -5.96
C LEU A 73 3.46 8.06 -6.46
N GLN A 74 3.77 6.89 -5.89
CA GLN A 74 3.05 5.64 -6.12
C GLN A 74 2.81 5.28 -7.59
N PRO A 75 3.83 5.39 -8.48
CA PRO A 75 3.67 4.98 -9.88
C PRO A 75 3.33 3.49 -9.96
N SER A 76 2.36 3.15 -10.82
CA SER A 76 1.89 1.77 -11.01
C SER A 76 2.27 1.25 -12.39
N TYR A 77 2.85 0.06 -12.42
CA TYR A 77 3.32 -0.62 -13.62
C TYR A 77 2.63 -1.97 -13.76
N THR A 78 2.00 -2.22 -14.92
CA THR A 78 1.41 -3.53 -15.22
C THR A 78 2.50 -4.47 -15.71
N LEU A 79 2.90 -5.43 -14.87
CA LEU A 79 3.93 -6.43 -15.19
C LEU A 79 3.40 -7.55 -16.08
N LEU A 80 2.15 -7.94 -15.86
CA LEU A 80 1.42 -8.90 -16.68
C LEU A 80 0.00 -8.39 -16.82
N ALA A 81 -0.45 -8.21 -18.06
CA ALA A 81 -1.84 -7.82 -18.34
C ALA A 81 -2.81 -8.90 -17.83
N GLY A 82 -4.04 -8.50 -17.52
CA GLY A 82 -5.11 -9.46 -17.24
C GLY A 82 -5.41 -10.28 -18.50
N PHE A 83 -5.69 -11.57 -18.33
CA PHE A 83 -5.95 -12.49 -19.43
C PHE A 83 -6.99 -13.53 -19.03
N LYS A 84 -7.54 -14.27 -20.01
CA LYS A 84 -8.35 -15.47 -19.73
C LYS A 84 -7.46 -16.69 -19.80
N ASP A 85 -7.55 -17.56 -18.80
CA ASP A 85 -6.84 -18.84 -18.83
C ASP A 85 -7.52 -19.85 -19.77
N ASN A 86 -6.88 -21.01 -19.92
CA ASN A 86 -7.36 -22.11 -20.75
C ASN A 86 -8.67 -22.76 -20.25
N THR A 87 -9.15 -22.40 -19.07
CA THR A 87 -10.47 -22.81 -18.54
C THR A 87 -11.53 -21.71 -18.72
N GLY A 88 -11.17 -20.59 -19.35
CA GLY A 88 -12.05 -19.45 -19.58
C GLY A 88 -12.17 -18.50 -18.39
N LYS A 89 -11.42 -18.69 -17.31
CA LYS A 89 -11.47 -17.82 -16.13
C LYS A 89 -10.60 -16.58 -16.30
N ASN A 90 -11.10 -15.44 -15.82
CA ASN A 90 -10.36 -14.19 -15.84
C ASN A 90 -9.26 -14.19 -14.78
N GLN A 91 -8.02 -13.99 -15.21
CA GLN A 91 -6.85 -13.76 -14.37
C GLN A 91 -6.61 -12.24 -14.27
N LYS A 92 -6.44 -11.77 -13.03
CA LYS A 92 -6.21 -10.33 -12.76
C LYS A 92 -4.79 -9.93 -13.20
N PRO A 93 -4.59 -8.67 -13.63
CA PRO A 93 -3.26 -8.18 -13.92
C PRO A 93 -2.37 -8.23 -12.68
N ILE A 94 -1.07 -8.45 -12.91
CA ILE A 94 -0.04 -8.31 -11.88
C ILE A 94 0.55 -6.92 -12.03
N THR A 95 0.45 -6.11 -10.98
CA THR A 95 1.03 -4.76 -10.96
C THR A 95 2.17 -4.65 -9.94
N TYR A 96 3.13 -3.78 -10.26
CA TYR A 96 4.16 -3.30 -9.37
C TYR A 96 3.89 -1.83 -9.09
N THR A 97 3.68 -1.48 -7.82
CA THR A 97 3.53 -0.08 -7.39
C THR A 97 4.77 0.26 -6.57
N ALA A 98 5.62 1.13 -7.10
CA ALA A 98 6.78 1.63 -6.38
C ALA A 98 6.38 2.80 -5.48
N ASP A 99 7.24 3.24 -4.56
CA ASP A 99 6.94 4.40 -3.71
C ASP A 99 7.13 5.72 -4.47
N PHE A 100 8.22 5.83 -5.24
CA PHE A 100 8.55 7.05 -5.98
C PHE A 100 9.05 6.79 -7.40
N PHE A 101 8.74 7.72 -8.31
CA PHE A 101 9.44 7.91 -9.57
C PHE A 101 10.12 9.27 -9.55
N VAL A 102 11.40 9.33 -9.89
CA VAL A 102 12.22 10.55 -9.79
C VAL A 102 12.92 10.82 -11.11
N THR A 103 12.78 12.04 -11.62
CA THR A 103 13.55 12.55 -12.76
C THR A 103 14.55 13.56 -12.26
N TYR A 104 15.83 13.31 -12.52
CA TYR A 104 16.95 14.15 -12.13
C TYR A 104 17.30 15.19 -13.19
N ALA A 105 17.96 16.27 -12.76
CA ALA A 105 18.42 17.34 -13.65
C ALA A 105 19.48 16.89 -14.67
N ASP A 106 20.21 15.82 -14.36
CA ASP A 106 21.18 15.17 -15.26
C ASP A 106 20.54 14.24 -16.31
N GLY A 107 19.20 14.16 -16.34
CA GLY A 107 18.44 13.33 -17.28
C GLY A 107 18.18 11.90 -16.82
N ARG A 108 18.71 11.47 -15.65
CA ARG A 108 18.45 10.12 -15.14
C ARG A 108 17.01 9.99 -14.61
N ASN A 109 16.43 8.81 -14.82
CA ASN A 109 15.14 8.44 -14.26
C ASN A 109 15.32 7.28 -13.26
N GLU A 110 14.77 7.42 -12.06
CA GLU A 110 14.80 6.38 -11.03
C GLU A 110 13.40 5.97 -10.59
N VAL A 111 13.21 4.68 -10.38
CA VAL A 111 12.10 4.13 -9.58
C VAL A 111 12.66 3.71 -8.23
N ILE A 112 12.12 4.29 -7.16
CA ILE A 112 12.59 4.09 -5.79
C ILE A 112 11.55 3.29 -5.00
N GLU A 113 12.00 2.19 -4.38
CA GLU A 113 11.22 1.40 -3.43
C GLU A 113 11.85 1.48 -2.04
N VAL A 114 11.06 1.85 -1.04
CA VAL A 114 11.41 1.83 0.38
C VAL A 114 11.00 0.50 0.99
N LYS A 115 11.99 -0.35 1.31
CA LYS A 115 11.76 -1.71 1.80
C LYS A 115 12.51 -2.05 3.07
N GLY A 116 11.73 -2.24 4.15
CA GLY A 116 12.19 -2.92 5.36
C GLY A 116 12.22 -4.45 5.19
N VAL A 117 11.06 -5.07 4.97
CA VAL A 117 10.91 -6.53 4.89
C VAL A 117 10.66 -6.99 3.45
N ARG A 118 11.50 -7.92 2.95
CA ARG A 118 11.35 -8.52 1.63
C ARG A 118 10.49 -9.78 1.69
N THR A 119 9.22 -9.66 1.32
CA THR A 119 8.34 -10.82 1.19
C THR A 119 8.66 -11.61 -0.10
N ARG A 120 8.19 -12.86 -0.19
CA ARG A 120 8.33 -13.66 -1.43
C ARG A 120 7.62 -13.02 -2.62
N ASP A 121 6.41 -12.50 -2.41
CA ASP A 121 5.64 -11.78 -3.42
C ASP A 121 6.38 -10.53 -3.91
N TYR A 122 6.95 -9.74 -2.99
CA TYR A 122 7.77 -8.59 -3.34
C TYR A 122 8.96 -8.97 -4.23
N GLN A 123 9.73 -9.99 -3.83
CA GLN A 123 10.89 -10.43 -4.61
C GLN A 123 10.52 -10.89 -6.02
N LEU A 124 9.40 -11.61 -6.16
CA LEU A 124 8.91 -12.05 -7.46
C LEU A 124 8.51 -10.86 -8.34
N ARG A 125 7.69 -9.93 -7.83
CA ARG A 125 7.25 -8.76 -8.60
C ARG A 125 8.41 -7.83 -8.92
N LYS A 126 9.36 -7.64 -8.01
CA LYS A 126 10.61 -6.91 -8.27
C LYS A 126 11.38 -7.55 -9.42
N LYS A 127 11.54 -8.88 -9.42
CA LYS A 127 12.25 -9.58 -10.50
C LYS A 127 11.57 -9.36 -11.86
N LEU A 128 10.25 -9.46 -11.91
CA LEU A 128 9.46 -9.17 -13.12
C LEU A 128 9.61 -7.71 -13.56
N PHE A 129 9.54 -6.77 -12.62
CA PHE A 129 9.73 -5.34 -12.88
C PHE A 129 11.11 -5.05 -13.48
N LEU A 130 12.18 -5.57 -12.87
CA LEU A 130 13.54 -5.42 -13.37
C LEU A 130 13.69 -5.99 -14.78
N HIS A 131 13.06 -7.13 -15.07
CA HIS A 131 13.07 -7.71 -16.41
C HIS A 131 12.31 -6.86 -17.43
N MET A 132 11.19 -6.26 -17.04
CA MET A 132 10.39 -5.37 -17.89
C MET A 132 11.14 -4.06 -18.19
N MET A 133 11.90 -3.53 -17.25
CA MET A 133 12.65 -2.27 -17.38
C MET A 133 14.08 -2.43 -17.93
N ARG A 134 14.52 -3.65 -18.27
CA ARG A 134 15.93 -3.93 -18.63
C ARG A 134 16.45 -3.15 -19.85
N GLU A 135 15.56 -2.73 -20.74
CA GLU A 135 15.84 -2.01 -21.98
C GLU A 135 15.39 -0.53 -21.92
N THR A 136 14.95 -0.06 -20.75
CA THR A 136 14.57 1.34 -20.52
C THR A 136 15.70 2.11 -19.85
N ASP A 137 15.60 3.43 -19.84
CA ASP A 137 16.49 4.37 -19.15
C ASP A 137 16.17 4.52 -17.65
N ILE A 138 15.31 3.65 -17.10
CA ILE A 138 14.82 3.73 -15.72
C ILE A 138 15.67 2.84 -14.82
N ILE A 139 16.34 3.45 -13.85
CA ILE A 139 17.14 2.75 -12.85
C ILE A 139 16.26 2.40 -11.64
N PHE A 140 16.29 1.14 -11.21
CA PHE A 140 15.63 0.72 -9.98
C PHE A 140 16.54 0.89 -8.76
N ARG A 141 16.06 1.59 -7.73
CA ARG A 141 16.77 1.81 -6.48
C ARG A 141 15.94 1.32 -5.29
N GLU A 142 16.45 0.35 -4.55
CA GLU A 142 15.84 -0.10 -3.30
C GLU A 142 16.52 0.57 -2.11
N VAL A 143 15.74 1.24 -1.28
CA VAL A 143 16.18 1.92 -0.06
C VAL A 143 15.68 1.13 1.14
N ARG A 144 16.53 0.94 2.16
CA ARG A 144 16.14 0.31 3.44
C ARG A 144 15.73 1.37 4.45
#